data_AF-A0A7S2B3V5-F1
#
_entry.id   AF-A0A7S2B3V5-F1
#
_cell.length_a   1.000
_cell.length_b   1.000
_cell.length_c   1.000
_cell.angle_alpha   90.00
_cell.angle_beta   90.00
_cell.angle_gamma   90.00
#
_symmetry.space_group_name_H-M   'P 1'
#
loop_
_entity.id
_entity.type
_entity.pdbx_description
1 polymer ?
#
loop_
_entity_poly.entity_id
_entity_poly.type
_entity_poly.pdbx_seq_one_letter_code
_entity_poly.pdbx_strand_id
1 'polypeptide(L)'
;AVIDIAPVRYNGEDNVAWRSVELLIQTLADLPVSTLKSKKEADAQLAASVLDPEIRQFALMNLIVDKDRGCMKWRIGISAIADQLQVLSGVSLGGKSMRVYRGAVLFVKAGQSEFISDNHIPAIKSFFPTYQIETIENANHWVHVSAPDRLREIISEFVRREA
;
A
#
# COMPACT_ATOMS: atom_id res chain seq x y z
N ALA A 1 -2.93 -12.23 -8.77
CA ALA A 1 -2.66 -10.90 -9.36
C ALA A 1 -1.90 -10.05 -8.33
N VAL A 2 -1.04 -9.15 -8.79
CA VAL A 2 -0.36 -8.12 -7.99
C VAL A 2 -0.90 -6.77 -8.44
N ILE A 3 -1.32 -5.92 -7.50
CA ILE A 3 -2.04 -4.68 -7.81
C ILE A 3 -1.13 -3.50 -7.46
N ASP A 4 -0.70 -2.80 -8.51
CA ASP A 4 0.04 -1.53 -8.49
C ASP A 4 1.22 -1.48 -7.51
N ILE A 5 2.00 -2.55 -7.45
CA ILE A 5 3.28 -2.61 -6.75
C ILE A 5 4.24 -3.54 -7.50
N ALA A 6 5.51 -3.19 -7.53
CA ALA A 6 6.57 -3.95 -8.17
C ALA A 6 7.46 -4.66 -7.13
N PRO A 7 8.13 -5.77 -7.48
CA PRO A 7 9.03 -6.50 -6.59
C PRO A 7 10.40 -5.81 -6.46
N VAL A 8 10.38 -4.53 -6.09
CA VAL A 8 11.56 -3.71 -5.84
C VAL A 8 11.56 -3.26 -4.38
N ARG A 9 12.65 -2.65 -3.93
CA ARG A 9 12.66 -1.91 -2.68
C ARG A 9 12.33 -0.45 -2.96
N TYR A 10 11.32 0.06 -2.30
CA TYR A 10 10.97 1.47 -2.29
C TYR A 10 11.71 2.19 -1.17
N ASN A 11 12.13 3.42 -1.43
CA ASN A 11 12.71 4.33 -0.45
C ASN A 11 12.15 5.75 -0.71
N GLY A 12 12.08 6.60 0.31
CA GLY A 12 11.53 7.95 0.18
C GLY A 12 12.45 8.97 -0.51
N GLU A 13 13.70 8.60 -0.82
CA GLU A 13 14.66 9.45 -1.51
C GLU A 13 14.38 9.47 -3.02
N ASP A 14 14.11 8.31 -3.61
CA ASP A 14 13.97 8.10 -5.05
C ASP A 14 12.50 7.98 -5.52
N ASN A 15 11.55 7.86 -4.59
CA ASN A 15 10.14 7.65 -4.91
C ASN A 15 9.21 8.55 -4.08
N VAL A 16 8.61 9.54 -4.73
CA VAL A 16 7.71 10.53 -4.08
C VAL A 16 6.47 9.86 -3.52
N ALA A 17 5.93 8.85 -4.20
CA ALA A 17 4.78 8.10 -3.72
C ALA A 17 5.11 7.34 -2.42
N TRP A 18 6.28 6.68 -2.35
CA TRP A 18 6.72 6.00 -1.13
C TRP A 18 6.99 6.97 0.03
N ARG A 19 7.59 8.13 -0.25
CA ARG A 19 7.79 9.18 0.76
C ARG A 19 6.47 9.59 1.43
N SER A 20 5.39 9.63 0.66
CA SER A 20 4.05 9.94 1.17
C SER A 20 3.52 8.82 2.09
N VAL A 21 3.84 7.56 1.78
CA VAL A 21 3.55 6.40 2.65
C VAL A 21 4.33 6.50 3.96
N GLU A 22 5.64 6.79 3.90
CA GLU A 22 6.49 6.96 5.09
C GLU A 22 5.95 8.07 6.01
N LEU A 23 5.64 9.23 5.45
CA LEU A 23 5.08 10.35 6.21
C LEU A 23 3.75 9.99 6.84
N LEU A 24 2.85 9.33 6.10
CA LEU A 24 1.55 8.90 6.63
C LEU A 24 1.73 7.93 7.80
N ILE A 25 2.50 6.86 7.63
CA ILE A 25 2.71 5.85 8.67
C ILE A 25 3.35 6.47 9.92
N GLN A 26 4.36 7.32 9.76
CA GLN A 26 5.00 8.00 10.87
C GLN A 26 4.02 8.93 11.61
N THR A 27 3.25 9.73 10.87
CA THR A 27 2.24 10.63 11.44
C THR A 27 1.18 9.86 12.25
N LEU A 28 0.75 8.70 11.75
CA LEU A 28 -0.21 7.84 12.48
C LEU A 28 0.41 7.20 13.72
N ALA A 29 1.69 6.82 13.67
CA ALA A 29 2.40 6.24 14.79
C ALA A 29 2.66 7.24 15.91
N ASP A 30 2.93 8.50 15.56
CA ASP A 30 3.20 9.60 16.51
C ASP A 30 1.93 10.19 17.13
N LEU A 31 0.75 9.88 16.58
CA LEU A 31 -0.53 10.38 17.09
C LEU A 31 -0.76 9.85 18.53
N PRO A 32 -0.95 10.73 19.54
CA PRO A 32 -1.11 10.33 20.94
C PRO A 32 -2.51 9.77 21.22
N VAL A 33 -2.86 8.62 20.62
CA VAL A 33 -4.23 8.07 20.62
C VAL A 33 -4.82 7.84 22.02
N SER A 34 -3.98 7.58 23.02
CA SER A 34 -4.41 7.41 24.41
C SER A 34 -4.96 8.69 25.06
N THR A 35 -4.66 9.87 24.50
CA THR A 35 -5.22 11.14 24.99
C THR A 35 -6.52 11.52 24.28
N LEU A 36 -6.86 10.83 23.19
CA LEU A 36 -8.02 11.14 22.35
C LEU A 36 -9.28 10.45 22.88
N LYS A 37 -10.43 11.09 22.67
CA LYS A 37 -11.77 10.58 23.03
C LYS A 37 -12.62 10.20 21.83
N SER A 38 -12.25 10.64 20.63
CA SER A 38 -13.01 10.33 19.41
C SER A 38 -12.16 10.31 18.15
N LYS A 39 -12.68 9.68 17.09
CA LYS A 39 -12.10 9.77 15.74
C LYS A 39 -12.11 11.20 15.18
N LYS A 40 -13.06 12.04 15.63
CA LYS A 40 -13.16 13.44 15.20
C LYS A 40 -11.96 14.25 15.71
N GLU A 41 -11.55 14.03 16.96
CA GLU A 41 -10.34 14.65 17.52
C GLU A 41 -9.08 14.17 16.80
N ALA A 42 -9.00 12.87 16.51
CA ALA A 42 -7.90 12.30 15.74
C ALA A 42 -7.80 12.92 14.33
N ASP A 43 -8.92 13.01 13.61
CA ASP A 43 -8.97 13.64 12.29
C ASP A 43 -8.51 15.11 12.32
N ALA A 44 -8.97 15.87 13.31
CA ALA A 44 -8.58 17.27 13.49
C ALA A 44 -7.07 17.44 13.72
N GLN A 45 -6.43 16.55 14.48
CA GLN A 45 -4.99 16.57 14.67
C GLN A 45 -4.23 16.15 13.40
N LEU A 46 -4.70 15.09 12.74
CA LEU A 46 -4.07 14.59 11.51
C LEU A 46 -4.18 15.57 10.34
N ALA A 47 -5.20 16.43 10.30
CA ALA A 47 -5.41 17.39 9.22
C ALA A 47 -4.25 18.39 9.01
N ALA A 48 -3.40 18.59 10.02
CA ALA A 48 -2.20 19.44 9.90
C ALA A 48 -1.09 18.81 9.03
N SER A 49 -1.05 17.48 8.90
CA SER A 49 0.05 16.75 8.25
C SER A 49 -0.42 15.85 7.11
N VAL A 50 -1.63 15.29 7.20
CA VAL A 50 -2.26 14.46 6.17
C VAL A 50 -3.39 15.26 5.56
N LEU A 51 -3.13 15.98 4.48
CA LEU A 51 -4.07 16.96 3.92
C LEU A 51 -5.32 16.30 3.28
N ASP A 52 -5.15 15.12 2.71
CA ASP A 52 -6.24 14.39 2.05
C ASP A 52 -7.21 13.80 3.09
N PRO A 53 -8.49 14.26 3.13
CA PRO A 53 -9.47 13.74 4.07
C PRO A 53 -9.81 12.27 3.83
N GLU A 54 -9.79 11.78 2.60
CA GLU A 54 -10.10 10.37 2.31
C GLU A 54 -9.04 9.46 2.90
N ILE A 55 -7.77 9.84 2.79
CA ILE A 55 -6.65 9.11 3.41
C ILE A 55 -6.78 9.08 4.93
N ARG A 56 -7.10 10.23 5.55
CA ARG A 56 -7.31 10.29 7.01
C ARG A 56 -8.45 9.38 7.44
N GLN A 57 -9.60 9.47 6.80
CA GLN A 57 -10.77 8.67 7.16
C GLN A 57 -10.50 7.18 6.98
N PHE A 58 -9.80 6.79 5.92
CA PHE A 58 -9.36 5.42 5.70
C PHE A 58 -8.45 4.93 6.84
N ALA A 59 -7.41 5.68 7.18
CA ALA A 59 -6.50 5.33 8.28
C ALA A 59 -7.26 5.19 9.62
N LEU A 60 -8.17 6.12 9.90
CA LEU A 60 -8.98 6.15 11.11
C LEU A 60 -10.00 5.01 11.21
N MET A 61 -10.21 4.20 10.16
CA MET A 61 -10.96 2.94 10.28
C MET A 61 -10.28 1.94 11.24
N ASN A 62 -8.95 2.04 11.39
CA ASN A 62 -8.19 1.23 12.33
C ASN A 62 -8.19 1.81 13.76
N LEU A 63 -8.71 3.02 13.98
CA LEU A 63 -8.80 3.60 15.32
C LEU A 63 -10.07 3.07 16.02
N ILE A 64 -9.92 2.52 17.22
CA ILE A 64 -11.01 1.94 18.01
C ILE A 64 -11.00 2.49 19.44
N VAL A 65 -12.12 2.35 20.14
CA VAL A 65 -12.20 2.66 21.56
C VAL A 65 -11.54 1.52 22.35
N ASP A 66 -10.61 1.87 23.22
CA ASP A 66 -10.10 1.00 24.25
C ASP A 66 -11.12 0.88 25.38
N LYS A 67 -11.83 -0.25 25.45
CA LYS A 67 -12.92 -0.46 26.40
C LYS A 67 -12.46 -0.38 27.86
N ASP A 68 -11.22 -0.75 28.14
CA ASP A 68 -10.68 -0.78 29.50
C ASP A 68 -10.24 0.60 29.99
N ARG A 69 -9.73 1.45 29.08
CA ARG A 69 -9.15 2.76 29.40
C ARG A 69 -10.06 3.94 29.04
N GLY A 70 -11.12 3.71 28.26
CA GLY A 70 -12.01 4.78 27.78
C GLY A 70 -11.30 5.82 26.90
N CYS A 71 -10.20 5.44 26.24
CA CYS A 71 -9.45 6.26 25.29
C CYS A 71 -9.44 5.59 23.91
N MET A 72 -8.80 6.22 22.92
CA MET A 72 -8.62 5.57 21.61
C MET A 72 -7.36 4.68 21.62
N LYS A 73 -7.36 3.66 20.76
CA LYS A 73 -6.17 2.86 20.44
C LYS A 73 -6.20 2.40 18.98
N TRP A 74 -5.03 2.12 18.43
CA TRP A 74 -4.92 1.48 17.12
C TRP A 74 -5.31 0.00 17.23
N ARG A 75 -6.12 -0.48 16.28
CA ARG A 75 -6.42 -1.91 16.10
C ARG A 75 -5.20 -2.69 15.60
N ILE A 76 -4.32 -2.01 14.87
CA ILE A 76 -3.10 -2.55 14.28
C ILE A 76 -1.87 -2.05 15.04
N GLY A 77 -0.76 -2.79 14.96
CA GLY A 77 0.53 -2.39 15.54
C GLY A 77 1.22 -1.31 14.71
N ILE A 78 0.64 -0.11 14.62
CA ILE A 78 1.16 0.96 13.75
C ILE A 78 2.60 1.36 14.10
N SER A 79 2.96 1.38 15.39
CA SER A 79 4.33 1.67 15.83
C SER A 79 5.32 0.61 15.32
N ALA A 80 4.95 -0.67 15.41
CA ALA A 80 5.78 -1.75 14.87
C ALA A 80 5.88 -1.71 13.33
N ILE A 81 4.82 -1.29 12.65
CA ILE A 81 4.84 -1.08 11.20
C ILE A 81 5.78 0.07 10.83
N ALA A 82 5.73 1.18 11.55
CA ALA A 82 6.62 2.32 11.37
C ALA A 82 8.09 1.92 11.58
N ASP A 83 8.38 1.24 12.69
CA ASP A 83 9.73 0.76 13.04
C ASP A 83 10.30 -0.21 11.99
N GLN A 84 9.44 -0.97 11.31
CA GLN A 84 9.82 -1.98 10.33
C GLN A 84 9.60 -1.54 8.88
N LEU A 85 9.27 -0.27 8.63
CA LEU A 85 8.85 0.18 7.30
C LEU A 85 9.96 -0.01 6.25
N GLN A 86 11.22 0.16 6.63
CA GLN A 86 12.39 -0.10 5.77
C GLN A 86 12.55 -1.58 5.37
N VAL A 87 12.10 -2.50 6.22
CA VAL A 87 12.09 -3.93 5.92
C VAL A 87 10.89 -4.25 5.02
N LEU A 88 9.73 -3.65 5.31
CA LEU A 88 8.48 -3.85 4.57
C LEU A 88 8.48 -3.18 3.19
N SER A 89 9.33 -2.18 2.97
CA SER A 89 9.39 -1.42 1.72
C SER A 89 9.92 -2.19 0.53
N GLY A 90 10.39 -3.42 0.72
CA GLY A 90 10.90 -4.22 -0.39
C GLY A 90 10.78 -5.71 -0.18
N VAL A 91 11.01 -6.42 -1.27
CA VAL A 91 11.18 -7.87 -1.25
C VAL A 91 12.59 -8.18 -0.74
N SER A 92 12.76 -9.23 0.07
CA SER A 92 14.10 -9.72 0.41
C SER A 92 14.78 -10.24 -0.86
N LEU A 93 15.61 -9.40 -1.47
CA LEU A 93 16.43 -9.73 -2.64
C LEU A 93 17.65 -10.61 -2.28
N GLY A 94 17.90 -10.81 -0.97
CA GLY A 94 19.16 -11.30 -0.42
C GLY A 94 19.04 -12.62 0.35
N GLY A 95 18.88 -13.72 -0.37
CA GLY A 95 19.15 -15.06 0.10
C GLY A 95 19.86 -15.86 -0.99
N LYS A 96 20.59 -16.94 -0.66
CA LYS A 96 21.42 -17.74 -1.60
C LYS A 96 20.70 -18.30 -2.84
N SER A 97 19.38 -18.09 -2.98
CA SER A 97 18.64 -18.34 -4.20
C SER A 97 17.48 -17.34 -4.30
N MET A 98 17.50 -16.46 -5.30
CA MET A 98 16.32 -15.72 -5.73
C MET A 98 15.24 -16.74 -6.12
N ARG A 99 14.09 -16.74 -5.42
CA ARG A 99 13.00 -17.67 -5.73
C ARG A 99 12.16 -17.09 -6.85
N VAL A 100 12.25 -17.71 -8.02
CA VAL A 100 11.45 -17.38 -9.21
C VAL A 100 10.10 -18.08 -9.13
N TYR A 101 9.01 -17.34 -9.29
CA TYR A 101 7.67 -17.90 -9.41
C TYR A 101 7.33 -18.08 -10.90
N ARG A 102 7.18 -19.33 -11.34
CA ARG A 102 6.99 -19.67 -12.77
C ARG A 102 5.53 -19.76 -13.22
N GLY A 103 4.57 -19.69 -12.29
CA GLY A 103 3.15 -19.63 -12.63
C GLY A 103 2.80 -18.31 -13.31
N ALA A 104 1.66 -18.27 -14.01
CA ALA A 104 1.16 -17.03 -14.58
C ALA A 104 0.89 -15.99 -13.49
N VAL A 105 1.32 -14.75 -13.72
CA VAL A 105 1.06 -13.61 -12.82
C VAL A 105 0.56 -12.42 -13.61
N LEU A 106 -0.65 -11.99 -13.27
CA LEU A 106 -1.17 -10.69 -13.66
C LEU A 106 -0.65 -9.60 -12.72
N PHE A 107 -0.01 -8.58 -13.29
CA PHE A 107 0.22 -7.28 -12.66
C PHE A 107 -0.80 -6.28 -13.19
N VAL A 108 -1.45 -5.54 -12.29
CA VAL A 108 -2.35 -4.44 -12.66
C VAL A 108 -1.63 -3.13 -12.34
N LYS A 109 -1.26 -2.36 -13.36
CA LYS A 109 -0.61 -1.05 -13.23
C LYS A 109 -1.65 0.07 -13.19
N ALA A 110 -1.55 0.98 -12.24
CA ALA A 110 -2.38 2.19 -12.21
C ALA A 110 -1.69 3.30 -13.01
N GLY A 111 -2.36 3.87 -14.02
CA GLY A 111 -1.73 4.81 -14.95
C GLY A 111 -1.31 6.14 -14.32
N GLN A 112 -1.93 6.54 -13.20
CA GLN A 112 -1.59 7.75 -12.44
C GLN A 112 -0.68 7.46 -11.23
N SER A 113 -0.05 6.28 -11.18
CA SER A 113 0.79 5.84 -10.06
C SER A 113 2.24 5.59 -10.49
N GLU A 114 3.17 5.83 -9.57
CA GLU A 114 4.61 5.60 -9.76
C GLU A 114 5.10 4.25 -9.18
N PHE A 115 4.20 3.45 -8.60
CA PHE A 115 4.60 2.19 -7.97
C PHE A 115 5.01 1.11 -8.99
N ILE A 116 4.47 1.13 -10.21
CA ILE A 116 4.94 0.32 -11.34
C ILE A 116 5.36 1.25 -12.49
N SER A 117 6.68 1.46 -12.63
CA SER A 117 7.27 2.18 -13.75
C SER A 117 7.94 1.22 -14.74
N ASP A 118 8.31 1.72 -15.92
CA ASP A 118 9.00 0.91 -16.94
C ASP A 118 10.37 0.41 -16.45
N ASN A 119 11.00 1.14 -15.52
CA ASN A 119 12.25 0.75 -14.87
C ASN A 119 12.07 -0.47 -13.94
N HIS A 120 10.84 -0.79 -13.53
CA HIS A 120 10.55 -1.94 -12.68
C HIS A 120 10.34 -3.24 -13.49
N ILE A 121 10.15 -3.15 -14.80
CA ILE A 121 9.87 -4.31 -15.67
C ILE A 121 10.98 -5.38 -15.63
N PRO A 122 12.29 -5.03 -15.65
CA PRO A 122 13.34 -6.03 -15.50
C PRO A 122 13.26 -6.81 -14.18
N ALA A 123 12.91 -6.15 -13.07
CA ALA A 123 12.74 -6.80 -11.78
C ALA A 123 11.51 -7.73 -11.79
N ILE A 124 10.37 -7.27 -12.32
CA ILE A 124 9.17 -8.10 -12.51
C ILE A 124 9.51 -9.36 -13.28
N LYS A 125 10.17 -9.23 -14.44
CA LYS A 125 10.56 -10.36 -15.29
C LYS A 125 11.50 -11.35 -14.57
N SER A 126 12.40 -10.84 -13.72
CA SER A 126 13.35 -11.67 -12.97
C SER A 126 12.65 -12.56 -11.93
N PHE A 127 11.63 -12.03 -11.24
CA PHE A 127 10.86 -12.78 -10.24
C PHE A 127 9.73 -13.61 -10.86
N PHE A 128 9.15 -13.13 -11.95
CA PHE A 128 7.93 -13.65 -12.58
C PHE A 128 8.12 -13.74 -14.10
N PRO A 129 8.77 -14.78 -14.64
CA PRO A 129 9.03 -14.90 -16.08
C PRO A 129 7.76 -15.04 -16.93
N THR A 130 6.68 -15.58 -16.34
CA THR A 130 5.37 -15.70 -16.97
C THR A 130 4.45 -14.62 -16.39
N TYR A 131 4.64 -13.38 -16.85
CA TYR A 131 3.85 -12.24 -16.39
C TYR A 131 3.06 -11.59 -17.52
N GLN A 132 1.96 -10.96 -17.15
CA GLN A 132 1.21 -10.02 -17.98
C GLN A 132 0.98 -8.73 -17.20
N ILE A 133 0.98 -7.59 -17.88
CA ILE A 133 0.70 -6.28 -17.27
C ILE A 133 -0.53 -5.70 -17.95
N GLU A 134 -1.55 -5.40 -17.16
CA GLU A 134 -2.74 -4.67 -17.60
C GLU A 134 -2.73 -3.30 -16.93
N THR A 135 -2.80 -2.24 -17.74
CA THR A 135 -2.80 -0.86 -17.24
C THR A 135 -4.23 -0.32 -17.17
N ILE A 136 -4.58 0.32 -16.05
CA ILE A 136 -5.81 1.11 -15.93
C ILE A 136 -5.40 2.59 -15.93
N GLU A 137 -5.49 3.22 -17.10
CA GLU A 137 -4.92 4.56 -17.38
C GLU A 137 -5.30 5.64 -16.35
N ASN A 138 -6.58 5.70 -15.95
CA ASN A 138 -7.09 6.74 -15.06
C ASN A 138 -7.15 6.32 -13.59
N ALA A 139 -6.54 5.19 -13.21
CA ALA A 139 -6.51 4.75 -11.82
C ALA A 139 -5.34 5.38 -11.05
N ASN A 140 -5.59 5.70 -9.79
CA ASN A 140 -4.54 6.01 -8.82
C ASN A 140 -4.05 4.72 -8.13
N HIS A 141 -3.08 4.83 -7.22
CA HIS A 141 -2.51 3.67 -6.52
C HIS A 141 -3.56 2.80 -5.79
N TRP A 142 -4.64 3.40 -5.31
CA TRP A 142 -5.78 2.70 -4.73
C TRP A 142 -6.76 2.26 -5.81
N VAL A 143 -6.28 1.38 -6.71
CA VAL A 143 -7.02 0.91 -7.89
C VAL A 143 -8.42 0.37 -7.56
N HIS A 144 -8.54 -0.29 -6.41
CA HIS A 144 -9.80 -0.85 -5.92
C HIS A 144 -10.83 0.22 -5.49
N VAL A 145 -10.39 1.45 -5.25
CA VAL A 145 -11.25 2.62 -4.98
C VAL A 145 -11.48 3.41 -6.26
N SER A 146 -10.42 3.70 -7.03
CA SER A 146 -10.52 4.56 -8.20
C SER A 146 -11.14 3.88 -9.43
N ALA A 147 -10.98 2.56 -9.57
CA ALA A 147 -11.45 1.80 -10.73
C ALA A 147 -11.92 0.38 -10.35
N PRO A 148 -12.86 0.23 -9.40
CA PRO A 148 -13.27 -1.08 -8.85
C PRO A 148 -13.81 -2.05 -9.91
N ASP A 149 -14.67 -1.58 -10.80
CA ASP A 149 -15.30 -2.44 -11.82
C ASP A 149 -14.29 -2.94 -12.84
N ARG A 150 -13.38 -2.07 -13.30
CA ARG A 150 -12.33 -2.44 -14.26
C ARG A 150 -11.32 -3.40 -13.62
N LEU A 151 -10.93 -3.16 -12.38
CA LEU A 151 -10.08 -4.08 -11.61
C LEU A 151 -10.71 -5.46 -11.49
N ARG A 152 -12.01 -5.52 -11.13
CA ARG A 152 -12.76 -6.78 -11.02
C ARG A 152 -12.80 -7.53 -12.34
N GLU A 153 -13.08 -6.83 -13.45
CA GLU A 153 -13.15 -7.42 -14.78
C GLU A 153 -11.82 -8.08 -15.17
N ILE A 154 -10.72 -7.32 -15.09
CA ILE A 154 -9.37 -7.80 -15.42
C ILE A 154 -8.99 -9.02 -14.57
N ILE A 155 -9.22 -8.98 -13.26
CA ILE A 155 -8.90 -10.11 -12.37
C ILE A 155 -9.77 -11.32 -12.70
N SER A 156 -11.07 -11.12 -12.95
CA SER A 156 -12.00 -12.21 -13.24
C SER A 156 -11.67 -12.90 -14.57
N GLU A 157 -11.28 -12.13 -15.58
CA GLU A 157 -10.81 -12.68 -16.85
C GLU A 157 -9.53 -13.50 -16.68
N PHE A 158 -8.55 -12.99 -15.94
CA PHE A 158 -7.32 -13.73 -15.66
C PHE A 158 -7.61 -15.05 -14.94
N VAL A 159 -8.41 -15.02 -13.88
CA VAL A 159 -8.78 -16.24 -13.14
C VAL A 159 -9.52 -17.24 -14.02
N ARG A 160 -10.42 -16.80 -14.91
CA ARG A 160 -11.13 -17.70 -15.84
C ARG A 160 -10.23 -18.35 -16.89
N ARG A 161 -9.14 -17.69 -17.31
CA ARG A 161 -8.20 -18.23 -18.29
C ARG A 161 -7.23 -19.25 -17.66
N GLU A 162 -6.94 -19.11 -16.37
CA GLU A 162 -6.00 -19.95 -15.62
C GLU A 162 -6.67 -21.09 -14.83
N ALA A 163 -8.02 -21.16 -14.83
CA ALA A 163 -8.81 -22.22 -14.21
C ALA A 163 -9.03 -23.39 -15.17
#